data_AF-A0A2Z6MTB9-F1
#
_entry.id   AF-A0A2Z6MTB9-F1
#
_cell.length_a   1.000
_cell.length_b   1.000
_cell.length_c   1.000
_cell.angle_alpha   90.00
_cell.angle_beta   90.00
_cell.angle_gamma   90.00
#
_symmetry.space_group_name_H-M   'P 1'
#
loop_
_entity.id
_entity.type
_entity.pdbx_description
1 polymer ?
#
loop_
_entity_poly.entity_id
_entity_poly.type
_entity_poly.pdbx_seq_one_letter_code
_entity_poly.pdbx_strand_id
1 'polypeptide(L)'
;MVHSQSIFFFLFTFFIASHAAPPAVESCPMDLSYVETFPWDTSTCRDPIDSEHCCQSLLSLFGIGLAKHLKETSIFQLPSENISTACLQDFKLKLSSLKIQPSLVPSCFQNSTQFVTNTSSCAGISNITDWKQKVGMLSPLDTSCNGDLSSETSCNICTEAGFKVTAQLRTVAPKNSTKCFYYSVLYAIGIVNQFGPTDPVTAGCILGMALSSKGSSNNRKILKLVFGLLGAVVGVILAFVLIVMYRKWNKMRRENLYHRSVENSVRDSVLPNTGAKWFHISELEKATNKFSQKNMIGQGGDGVVYKGTLSDGTLVAVKEIFDLETRGDEEFCYEVEIISKIKHRNLLALRGCCVTSHSVKGKRRFLVYDYMPNGSLSYQLSINGANKLTWPQRKNIILDVAKGLAYLHYEIKPPIFHRDIKATNILLDSKMKAKVADFGLAKQGNEGQSHLTTRVAGTYGYLAPEYALYGQLTEKSDVYSFGIVILEVMSGRKVLDTMNSPVVLITDWAWTLAKTGKVDEIFDEAVKDEGPEKIMERFVLVGILCAHAMVALRPTIAEALKMLEGDIDIPNLPDRPVPLGHESFQSSLLQGSGRTTPYTSFYSTSNISTISRN
;
A
#
# COMPACT_ATOMS: atom_id res chain seq x y z
N MET A 1 -53.88 -71.44 17.65
CA MET A 1 -54.46 -72.80 17.67
C MET A 1 -55.45 -72.88 16.51
N VAL A 2 -55.33 -73.93 15.68
CA VAL A 2 -56.39 -74.54 14.84
C VAL A 2 -56.79 -73.72 13.58
N HIS A 3 -56.24 -74.09 12.40
CA HIS A 3 -56.86 -74.88 11.30
C HIS A 3 -57.73 -74.03 10.35
N SER A 4 -57.41 -73.91 9.06
CA SER A 4 -57.43 -74.91 7.96
C SER A 4 -58.78 -74.93 7.23
N GLN A 5 -58.69 -74.63 5.91
CA GLN A 5 -59.44 -75.26 4.81
C GLN A 5 -60.96 -74.95 4.68
N SER A 6 -61.37 -74.37 3.54
CA SER A 6 -61.96 -75.08 2.36
C SER A 6 -63.47 -75.31 2.55
N ILE A 7 -64.40 -75.32 1.60
CA ILE A 7 -64.48 -75.28 0.13
C ILE A 7 -66.01 -75.34 -0.15
N PHE A 8 -66.52 -74.62 -1.17
CA PHE A 8 -67.71 -74.97 -2.01
C PHE A 8 -69.11 -75.09 -1.35
N PHE A 9 -70.28 -74.94 -2.00
CA PHE A 9 -70.78 -74.39 -3.27
C PHE A 9 -72.32 -74.58 -3.20
N PHE A 10 -73.07 -73.82 -4.01
CA PHE A 10 -74.41 -74.08 -4.59
C PHE A 10 -75.53 -73.06 -4.29
N LEU A 11 -75.76 -72.25 -5.34
CA LEU A 11 -77.03 -72.04 -6.06
C LEU A 11 -78.29 -71.67 -5.26
N PHE A 12 -78.80 -70.46 -5.52
CA PHE A 12 -80.14 -70.33 -6.10
C PHE A 12 -80.23 -69.08 -7.00
N THR A 13 -80.73 -69.33 -8.20
CA THR A 13 -81.07 -68.37 -9.26
C THR A 13 -82.21 -67.43 -8.87
N PHE A 14 -82.07 -66.14 -9.17
CA PHE A 14 -83.21 -65.25 -9.41
C PHE A 14 -82.96 -64.41 -10.67
N PHE A 15 -83.88 -64.53 -11.61
CA PHE A 15 -84.00 -63.73 -12.82
C PHE A 15 -84.15 -62.24 -12.46
N ILE A 16 -83.28 -61.37 -12.97
CA ILE A 16 -83.54 -59.93 -13.09
C ILE A 16 -83.15 -59.50 -14.51
N ALA A 17 -84.09 -58.83 -15.16
CA ALA A 17 -84.05 -58.39 -16.54
C ALA A 17 -82.80 -57.55 -16.86
N SER A 18 -82.11 -57.93 -17.94
CA SER A 18 -81.04 -57.18 -18.57
C SER A 18 -81.57 -55.88 -19.20
N HIS A 19 -81.39 -54.75 -18.51
CA HIS A 19 -81.37 -53.44 -19.17
C HIS A 19 -79.93 -53.12 -19.52
N ALA A 20 -79.63 -53.12 -20.82
CA ALA A 20 -78.38 -52.60 -21.35
C ALA A 20 -78.29 -51.11 -21.01
N ALA A 21 -77.30 -50.74 -20.20
CA ALA A 21 -76.96 -49.35 -19.96
C ALA A 21 -76.49 -48.70 -21.29
N PRO A 22 -76.85 -47.45 -21.58
CA PRO A 22 -76.32 -46.72 -22.73
C PRO A 22 -74.79 -46.52 -22.57
N PRO A 23 -74.00 -46.54 -23.66
CA PRO A 23 -72.55 -46.43 -23.56
C PRO A 23 -72.13 -45.06 -23.00
N ALA A 24 -71.15 -45.07 -22.08
CA ALA A 24 -70.53 -43.87 -21.54
C ALA A 24 -69.88 -43.06 -22.68
N VAL A 25 -70.05 -41.73 -22.66
CA VAL A 25 -69.37 -40.82 -23.59
C VAL A 25 -67.86 -40.86 -23.28
N GLU A 26 -67.08 -41.55 -24.12
CA GLU A 26 -65.62 -41.62 -24.00
C GLU A 26 -65.01 -40.23 -24.27
N SER A 27 -64.37 -39.62 -23.27
CA SER A 27 -63.68 -38.33 -23.37
C SER A 27 -62.22 -38.51 -23.83
N CYS A 28 -61.64 -37.47 -24.45
CA CYS A 28 -60.23 -37.50 -24.82
C CYS A 28 -59.33 -37.54 -23.58
N PRO A 29 -58.43 -38.53 -23.42
CA PRO A 29 -57.51 -38.61 -22.28
C PRO A 29 -56.29 -37.69 -22.39
N MET A 30 -56.09 -37.01 -23.53
CA MET A 30 -54.96 -36.10 -23.74
C MET A 30 -55.33 -34.67 -23.35
N ASP A 31 -54.47 -34.01 -22.59
CA ASP A 31 -54.59 -32.57 -22.33
C ASP A 31 -54.11 -31.77 -23.56
N LEU A 32 -55.08 -31.22 -24.30
CA LEU A 32 -54.86 -30.41 -25.51
C LEU A 32 -54.90 -28.89 -25.23
N SER A 33 -54.85 -28.46 -23.97
CA SER A 33 -54.83 -27.01 -23.63
C SER A 33 -53.63 -26.26 -24.22
N TYR A 34 -52.50 -26.96 -24.40
CA TYR A 34 -51.28 -26.36 -24.96
C TYR A 34 -51.49 -25.82 -26.38
N VAL A 35 -52.43 -26.37 -27.16
CA VAL A 35 -52.69 -25.98 -28.55
C VAL A 35 -52.90 -24.48 -28.70
N GLU A 36 -53.56 -23.85 -27.73
CA GLU A 36 -53.90 -22.42 -27.73
C GLU A 36 -52.71 -21.53 -27.32
N THR A 37 -51.73 -22.11 -26.62
CA THR A 37 -50.62 -21.37 -25.99
C THR A 37 -49.26 -21.62 -26.64
N PHE A 38 -49.11 -22.75 -27.34
CA PHE A 38 -47.84 -23.20 -27.90
C PHE A 38 -47.43 -22.29 -29.07
N PRO A 39 -46.17 -21.83 -29.16
CA PRO A 39 -45.75 -20.82 -30.14
C PRO A 39 -45.43 -21.42 -31.52
N TRP A 40 -46.34 -22.19 -32.12
CA TRP A 40 -46.18 -22.75 -33.46
C TRP A 40 -46.57 -21.75 -34.55
N ASP A 41 -45.97 -21.86 -35.74
CA ASP A 41 -46.31 -21.02 -36.87
C ASP A 41 -47.64 -21.44 -37.51
N THR A 42 -48.66 -20.57 -37.37
CA THR A 42 -49.99 -20.80 -37.94
C THR A 42 -50.13 -20.33 -39.38
N SER A 43 -49.09 -19.72 -39.97
CA SER A 43 -49.16 -19.05 -41.28
C SER A 43 -49.62 -19.98 -42.40
N THR A 44 -49.11 -21.22 -42.44
CA THR A 44 -49.41 -22.25 -43.46
C THR A 44 -50.86 -22.74 -43.39
N CYS A 45 -51.50 -22.62 -42.22
CA CYS A 45 -52.90 -22.99 -41.99
C CYS A 45 -53.90 -21.82 -42.15
N ARG A 46 -53.44 -20.68 -42.66
CA ARG A 46 -54.26 -19.47 -42.93
C ARG A 46 -54.26 -19.16 -44.42
N ASP A 47 -55.25 -18.41 -44.90
CA ASP A 47 -55.41 -18.15 -46.33
C ASP A 47 -54.22 -17.36 -46.94
N PRO A 48 -53.65 -17.81 -48.08
CA PRO A 48 -53.96 -19.05 -48.80
C PRO A 48 -53.37 -20.28 -48.08
N ILE A 49 -54.21 -21.30 -47.85
CA ILE A 49 -53.82 -22.50 -47.09
C ILE A 49 -52.85 -23.36 -47.90
N ASP A 50 -51.65 -23.56 -47.37
CA ASP A 50 -50.72 -24.59 -47.84
C ASP A 50 -51.08 -25.91 -47.16
N SER A 51 -51.90 -26.72 -47.83
CA SER A 51 -52.46 -27.93 -47.24
C SER A 51 -51.40 -28.93 -46.79
N GLU A 52 -50.27 -29.03 -47.49
CA GLU A 52 -49.21 -30.00 -47.15
C GLU A 52 -48.49 -29.59 -45.88
N HIS A 53 -47.99 -28.36 -45.82
CA HIS A 53 -47.27 -27.85 -44.66
C HIS A 53 -48.19 -27.63 -43.45
N CYS A 54 -49.44 -27.26 -43.68
CA CYS A 54 -50.43 -27.14 -42.61
C CYS A 54 -50.73 -28.50 -41.97
N CYS A 55 -51.01 -29.55 -42.76
CA CYS A 55 -51.30 -30.87 -42.20
C CYS A 55 -50.10 -31.45 -41.44
N GLN A 56 -48.88 -31.20 -41.91
CA GLN A 56 -47.67 -31.57 -41.18
C GLN A 56 -47.54 -30.81 -39.85
N SER A 57 -47.81 -29.49 -39.85
CA SER A 57 -47.76 -28.67 -38.64
C SER A 57 -48.82 -29.10 -37.61
N LEU A 58 -50.03 -29.41 -38.07
CA LEU A 58 -51.12 -29.93 -37.22
C LEU A 58 -50.78 -31.32 -36.66
N LEU A 59 -50.15 -32.19 -37.45
CA LEU A 59 -49.72 -33.51 -37.01
C LEU A 59 -48.64 -33.40 -35.93
N SER A 60 -47.64 -32.54 -36.12
CA SER A 60 -46.62 -32.28 -35.11
C SER A 60 -47.21 -31.66 -33.85
N LEU A 61 -48.15 -30.71 -33.99
CA LEU A 61 -48.85 -30.11 -32.86
C LEU A 61 -49.69 -31.13 -32.10
N PHE A 62 -50.40 -32.05 -32.77
CA PHE A 62 -51.11 -33.15 -32.12
C PHE A 62 -50.14 -34.17 -31.49
N GLY A 63 -48.96 -34.35 -32.10
CA GLY A 63 -47.85 -35.17 -31.61
C GLY A 63 -47.33 -34.75 -30.24
N ILE A 64 -47.40 -33.45 -29.88
CA ILE A 64 -47.09 -32.96 -28.52
C ILE A 64 -48.01 -33.63 -27.49
N GLY A 65 -49.31 -33.70 -27.77
CA GLY A 65 -50.31 -34.32 -26.90
C GLY A 65 -50.11 -35.82 -26.77
N LEU A 66 -49.81 -36.51 -27.88
CA LEU A 66 -49.47 -37.93 -27.87
C LEU A 66 -48.17 -38.21 -27.08
N ALA A 67 -47.16 -37.37 -27.20
CA ALA A 67 -45.91 -37.52 -26.46
C ALA A 67 -46.10 -37.27 -24.96
N LYS A 68 -46.92 -36.29 -24.59
CA LYS A 68 -47.32 -36.04 -23.20
C LYS A 68 -48.08 -37.25 -22.63
N HIS A 69 -49.04 -37.77 -23.39
CA HIS A 69 -49.77 -38.98 -23.03
C HIS A 69 -48.84 -40.19 -22.84
N LEU A 70 -47.90 -40.42 -23.77
CA LEU A 70 -46.89 -41.47 -23.66
C LEU A 70 -46.03 -41.30 -22.40
N LYS A 71 -45.62 -40.08 -22.07
CA LYS A 71 -44.86 -39.78 -20.83
C LYS A 71 -45.65 -40.12 -19.57
N GLU A 72 -46.96 -39.87 -19.58
CA GLU A 72 -47.84 -40.04 -18.41
C GLU A 72 -48.33 -41.50 -18.26
N THR A 73 -48.62 -42.20 -19.35
CA THR A 73 -49.27 -43.53 -19.33
C THR A 73 -48.36 -44.67 -19.78
N SER A 74 -47.20 -44.36 -20.35
CA SER A 74 -46.31 -45.32 -21.01
C SER A 74 -46.90 -46.01 -22.25
N ILE A 75 -47.99 -45.50 -22.83
CA ILE A 75 -48.67 -46.05 -24.01
C ILE A 75 -48.46 -45.12 -25.23
N PHE A 76 -48.10 -45.68 -26.39
CA PHE A 76 -47.73 -44.89 -27.58
C PHE A 76 -48.91 -44.29 -28.35
N GLN A 77 -50.06 -44.96 -28.36
CA GLN A 77 -51.21 -44.62 -29.20
C GLN A 77 -52.51 -44.79 -28.40
N LEU A 78 -53.59 -44.19 -28.89
CA LEU A 78 -54.89 -44.24 -28.23
C LEU A 78 -55.50 -45.65 -28.31
N PRO A 79 -56.31 -46.07 -27.33
CA PRO A 79 -56.76 -47.47 -27.23
C PRO A 79 -57.95 -47.83 -28.14
N SER A 80 -58.75 -46.86 -28.60
CA SER A 80 -59.92 -47.10 -29.46
C SER A 80 -60.10 -46.00 -30.51
N GLU A 81 -60.80 -46.32 -31.60
CA GLU A 81 -61.19 -45.34 -32.62
C GLU A 81 -62.14 -44.26 -32.07
N ASN A 82 -63.01 -44.63 -31.14
CA ASN A 82 -63.91 -43.69 -30.45
C ASN A 82 -63.12 -42.64 -29.66
N ILE A 83 -62.09 -43.05 -28.91
CA ILE A 83 -61.21 -42.13 -28.17
C ILE A 83 -60.40 -41.26 -29.12
N SER A 84 -59.87 -41.83 -30.21
CA SER A 84 -59.18 -41.05 -31.23
C SER A 84 -60.08 -39.99 -31.85
N THR A 85 -61.33 -40.34 -32.14
CA THR A 85 -62.34 -39.41 -32.65
C THR A 85 -62.63 -38.31 -31.64
N ALA A 86 -62.81 -38.66 -30.35
CA ALA A 86 -63.03 -37.69 -29.28
C ALA A 86 -61.86 -36.70 -29.16
N CYS A 87 -60.61 -37.17 -29.24
CA CYS A 87 -59.44 -36.31 -29.23
C CYS A 87 -59.30 -35.41 -30.45
N LEU A 88 -59.66 -35.89 -31.64
CA LEU A 88 -59.68 -35.06 -32.84
C LEU A 88 -60.78 -33.99 -32.78
N GLN A 89 -61.91 -34.26 -32.14
CA GLN A 89 -62.94 -33.24 -31.89
C GLN A 89 -62.46 -32.18 -30.91
N ASP A 90 -61.83 -32.55 -29.80
CA ASP A 90 -61.29 -31.58 -28.85
C ASP A 90 -60.16 -30.74 -29.47
N PHE A 91 -59.28 -31.37 -30.24
CA PHE A 91 -58.24 -30.68 -31.02
C PHE A 91 -58.84 -29.66 -32.00
N LYS A 92 -59.92 -30.02 -32.70
CA LYS A 92 -60.65 -29.12 -33.59
C LYS A 92 -61.24 -27.91 -32.84
N LEU A 93 -61.78 -28.11 -31.64
CA LEU A 93 -62.30 -27.01 -30.81
C LEU A 93 -61.17 -26.06 -30.40
N LYS A 94 -60.01 -26.60 -30.00
CA LYS A 94 -58.82 -25.81 -29.65
C LYS A 94 -58.23 -25.05 -30.84
N LEU A 95 -58.24 -25.61 -32.04
CA LEU A 95 -57.83 -24.87 -33.24
C LEU A 95 -58.82 -23.77 -33.64
N SER A 96 -60.10 -23.99 -33.39
CA SER A 96 -61.15 -23.01 -33.69
C SER A 96 -60.99 -21.72 -32.86
N SER A 97 -60.54 -21.82 -31.61
CA SER A 97 -60.25 -20.64 -30.77
C SER A 97 -59.08 -19.80 -31.31
N LEU A 98 -58.17 -20.41 -32.08
CA LEU A 98 -57.09 -19.73 -32.81
C LEU A 98 -57.50 -19.18 -34.18
N LYS A 99 -58.79 -19.23 -34.53
CA LYS A 99 -59.34 -18.83 -35.84
C LYS A 99 -58.73 -19.62 -37.01
N ILE A 100 -58.45 -20.91 -36.81
CA ILE A 100 -58.03 -21.85 -37.86
C ILE A 100 -59.27 -22.59 -38.35
N GLN A 101 -59.38 -22.82 -39.67
CA GLN A 101 -60.59 -23.39 -40.27
C GLN A 101 -60.89 -24.80 -39.71
N PRO A 102 -62.08 -25.06 -39.13
CA PRO A 102 -62.39 -26.35 -38.50
C PRO A 102 -62.44 -27.54 -39.50
N SER A 103 -62.55 -27.25 -40.80
CA SER A 103 -62.49 -28.23 -41.89
C SER A 103 -61.09 -28.84 -42.08
N LEU A 104 -60.04 -28.20 -41.55
CA LEU A 104 -58.66 -28.68 -41.71
C LEU A 104 -58.39 -29.99 -40.95
N VAL A 105 -59.00 -30.18 -39.77
CA VAL A 105 -58.83 -31.42 -38.98
C VAL A 105 -59.29 -32.65 -39.77
N PRO A 106 -60.54 -32.73 -40.28
CA PRO A 106 -60.96 -33.88 -41.09
C PRO A 106 -60.24 -33.97 -42.45
N SER A 107 -59.74 -32.85 -42.99
CA SER A 107 -58.94 -32.84 -44.22
C SER A 107 -57.55 -33.47 -44.03
N CYS A 108 -56.87 -33.12 -42.93
CA CYS A 108 -55.52 -33.60 -42.60
C CYS A 108 -55.53 -34.98 -41.92
N PHE A 109 -56.59 -35.30 -41.19
CA PHE A 109 -56.73 -36.53 -40.42
C PHE A 109 -57.92 -37.35 -40.91
N GLN A 110 -57.87 -37.80 -42.17
CA GLN A 110 -58.95 -38.51 -42.85
C GLN A 110 -59.31 -39.86 -42.20
N ASN A 111 -58.39 -40.44 -41.42
CA ASN A 111 -58.57 -41.74 -40.77
C ASN A 111 -58.34 -41.62 -39.25
N SER A 112 -59.43 -41.65 -38.48
CA SER A 112 -59.45 -41.71 -37.00
C SER A 112 -58.59 -42.84 -36.43
N THR A 113 -58.42 -43.96 -37.16
CA THR A 113 -57.60 -45.10 -36.71
C THR A 113 -56.09 -44.88 -36.81
N GLN A 114 -55.62 -43.76 -37.40
CA GLN A 114 -54.19 -43.51 -37.55
C GLN A 114 -53.45 -43.35 -36.21
N PHE A 115 -54.15 -42.89 -35.17
CA PHE A 115 -53.63 -42.70 -33.81
C PHE A 115 -54.02 -43.81 -32.84
N VAL A 116 -54.54 -44.94 -33.36
CA VAL A 116 -55.04 -46.05 -32.54
C VAL A 116 -54.02 -47.18 -32.48
N THR A 117 -53.89 -47.78 -31.30
CA THR A 117 -53.08 -48.99 -31.07
C THR A 117 -53.67 -50.15 -31.88
N ASN A 118 -52.87 -50.75 -32.76
CA ASN A 118 -53.25 -51.98 -33.46
C ASN A 118 -52.06 -52.95 -33.50
N THR A 119 -52.33 -54.25 -33.65
CA THR A 119 -51.29 -55.32 -33.63
C THR A 119 -50.28 -55.26 -34.78
N SER A 120 -50.57 -54.48 -35.82
CA SER A 120 -49.67 -54.18 -36.94
C SER A 120 -48.89 -52.86 -36.77
N SER A 121 -49.23 -51.99 -35.82
CA SER A 121 -48.56 -50.71 -35.61
C SER A 121 -47.11 -50.91 -35.16
N CYS A 122 -46.18 -50.31 -35.91
CA CYS A 122 -44.72 -50.40 -35.76
C CYS A 122 -44.19 -51.60 -34.96
N ALA A 123 -44.02 -52.76 -35.61
CA ALA A 123 -43.47 -53.98 -35.01
C ALA A 123 -44.24 -54.52 -33.77
N GLY A 124 -45.52 -54.13 -33.63
CA GLY A 124 -46.39 -54.51 -32.53
C GLY A 124 -46.16 -53.71 -31.25
N ILE A 125 -45.43 -52.60 -31.31
CA ILE A 125 -45.13 -51.77 -30.14
C ILE A 125 -46.41 -51.05 -29.70
N SER A 126 -46.80 -51.26 -28.44
CA SER A 126 -47.93 -50.59 -27.81
C SER A 126 -47.51 -49.67 -26.66
N ASN A 127 -46.46 -50.06 -25.92
CA ASN A 127 -45.99 -49.36 -24.73
C ASN A 127 -44.45 -49.28 -24.67
N ILE A 128 -43.92 -48.56 -23.68
CA ILE A 128 -42.47 -48.36 -23.49
C ILE A 128 -41.71 -49.68 -23.23
N THR A 129 -42.34 -50.68 -22.62
CA THR A 129 -41.73 -51.99 -22.39
C THR A 129 -41.50 -52.72 -23.71
N ASP A 130 -42.51 -52.74 -24.59
CA ASP A 130 -42.39 -53.31 -25.94
C ASP A 130 -41.28 -52.60 -26.73
N TRP A 131 -41.23 -51.27 -26.62
CA TRP A 131 -40.19 -50.46 -27.24
C TRP A 131 -38.80 -50.87 -26.78
N LYS A 132 -38.57 -50.94 -25.46
CA LYS A 132 -37.27 -51.36 -24.90
C LYS A 132 -36.88 -52.78 -25.29
N GLN A 133 -37.85 -53.69 -25.45
CA GLN A 133 -37.60 -55.04 -25.92
C GLN A 133 -37.18 -55.09 -27.40
N LYS A 134 -37.75 -54.22 -28.25
CA LYS A 134 -37.49 -54.21 -29.71
C LYS A 134 -36.29 -53.35 -30.12
N VAL A 135 -36.13 -52.20 -29.47
CA VAL A 135 -35.10 -51.21 -29.81
C VAL A 135 -33.85 -51.38 -28.94
N GLY A 136 -34.03 -51.77 -27.67
CA GLY A 136 -32.97 -51.92 -26.68
C GLY A 136 -33.19 -51.01 -25.46
N MET A 137 -32.51 -51.34 -24.36
CA MET A 137 -32.59 -50.57 -23.09
C MET A 137 -31.89 -49.21 -23.16
N LEU A 138 -30.88 -49.08 -24.04
CA LEU A 138 -30.15 -47.85 -24.34
C LEU A 138 -30.05 -47.74 -25.86
N SER A 139 -30.91 -46.93 -26.46
CA SER A 139 -30.92 -46.67 -27.90
C SER A 139 -30.09 -45.42 -28.24
N PRO A 140 -29.70 -45.22 -29.51
CA PRO A 140 -29.07 -43.97 -29.96
C PRO A 140 -29.88 -42.72 -29.57
N LEU A 141 -31.21 -42.82 -29.51
CA LEU A 141 -32.05 -41.72 -29.07
C LEU A 141 -31.75 -41.34 -27.61
N ASP A 142 -31.65 -42.33 -26.71
CA ASP A 142 -31.41 -42.11 -25.27
C ASP A 142 -30.10 -41.34 -25.01
N THR A 143 -29.10 -41.47 -25.90
CA THR A 143 -27.83 -40.73 -25.81
C THR A 143 -27.86 -39.38 -26.52
N SER A 144 -28.50 -39.30 -27.69
CA SER A 144 -28.38 -38.15 -28.59
C SER A 144 -29.45 -37.08 -28.39
N CYS A 145 -30.61 -37.45 -27.82
CA CYS A 145 -31.74 -36.56 -27.62
C CYS A 145 -31.93 -36.13 -26.16
N ASN A 146 -31.06 -36.59 -25.25
CA ASN A 146 -31.10 -36.26 -23.82
C ASN A 146 -30.30 -34.99 -23.54
N GLY A 147 -30.96 -33.84 -23.50
CA GLY A 147 -30.34 -32.55 -23.17
C GLY A 147 -30.89 -31.38 -23.97
N ASP A 148 -30.13 -30.29 -24.01
CA ASP A 148 -30.50 -29.06 -24.73
C ASP A 148 -30.27 -29.21 -26.24
N LEU A 149 -31.34 -29.02 -27.00
CA LEU A 149 -31.36 -29.10 -28.47
C LEU A 149 -31.39 -27.71 -29.13
N SER A 150 -31.04 -26.65 -28.39
CA SER A 150 -30.96 -25.28 -28.91
C SER A 150 -29.91 -25.07 -30.00
N SER A 151 -28.85 -25.89 -30.01
CA SER A 151 -27.83 -25.84 -31.06
C SER A 151 -28.22 -26.70 -32.27
N GLU A 152 -27.97 -26.17 -33.47
CA GLU A 152 -28.20 -26.87 -34.73
C GLU A 152 -27.46 -28.23 -34.77
N THR A 153 -26.25 -28.27 -34.22
CA THR A 153 -25.44 -29.49 -34.11
C THR A 153 -26.09 -30.54 -33.20
N SER A 154 -26.53 -30.15 -32.00
CA SER A 154 -27.21 -31.06 -31.06
C SER A 154 -28.51 -31.60 -31.65
N CYS A 155 -29.28 -30.72 -32.30
CA CYS A 155 -30.53 -31.11 -32.94
C CYS A 155 -30.30 -32.11 -34.08
N ASN A 156 -29.31 -31.85 -34.96
CA ASN A 156 -28.98 -32.75 -36.06
C ASN A 156 -28.53 -34.13 -35.56
N ILE A 157 -27.73 -34.19 -34.49
CA ILE A 157 -27.31 -35.46 -33.87
C ILE A 157 -28.51 -36.26 -33.34
N CYS A 158 -29.47 -35.60 -32.67
CA CYS A 158 -30.70 -36.24 -32.19
C CYS A 158 -31.56 -36.75 -33.36
N THR A 159 -31.76 -35.94 -34.40
CA THR A 159 -32.54 -36.32 -35.59
C THR A 159 -31.90 -37.51 -36.32
N GLU A 160 -30.57 -37.53 -36.48
CA GLU A 160 -29.85 -38.64 -37.09
C GLU A 160 -30.00 -39.94 -36.27
N ALA A 161 -29.97 -39.84 -34.94
CA ALA A 161 -30.24 -40.97 -34.05
C ALA A 161 -31.67 -41.52 -34.23
N GLY A 162 -32.66 -40.64 -34.42
CA GLY A 162 -34.04 -41.02 -34.74
C GLY A 162 -34.17 -41.78 -36.05
N PHE A 163 -33.44 -41.37 -37.10
CA PHE A 163 -33.41 -42.12 -38.36
C PHE A 163 -32.77 -43.50 -38.22
N LYS A 164 -31.71 -43.64 -37.40
CA LYS A 164 -31.06 -44.94 -37.11
C LYS A 164 -32.02 -45.90 -36.41
N VAL A 165 -32.72 -45.44 -35.37
CA VAL A 165 -33.72 -46.25 -34.65
C VAL A 165 -34.90 -46.62 -35.56
N THR A 166 -35.37 -45.66 -36.38
CA THR A 166 -36.43 -45.93 -37.36
C THR A 166 -36.00 -47.00 -38.38
N ALA A 167 -34.75 -46.95 -38.86
CA ALA A 167 -34.21 -47.96 -39.78
C ALA A 167 -34.14 -49.34 -39.13
N GLN A 168 -33.76 -49.44 -37.86
CA GLN A 168 -33.80 -50.70 -37.09
C GLN A 168 -35.22 -51.27 -37.04
N LEU A 169 -36.22 -50.45 -36.69
CA LEU A 169 -37.62 -50.87 -36.61
C LEU A 169 -38.19 -51.31 -37.97
N ARG A 170 -37.73 -50.70 -39.07
CA ARG A 170 -38.13 -51.09 -40.45
C ARG A 170 -37.72 -52.51 -40.81
N THR A 171 -36.62 -53.03 -40.27
CA THR A 171 -36.20 -54.43 -40.52
C THR A 171 -37.21 -55.43 -39.94
N VAL A 172 -37.90 -55.05 -38.86
CA VAL A 172 -38.86 -55.90 -38.13
C VAL A 172 -40.28 -55.71 -38.67
N ALA A 173 -40.64 -54.53 -39.16
CA ALA A 173 -41.97 -54.22 -39.70
C ALA A 173 -41.92 -53.39 -41.01
N PRO A 174 -41.56 -54.00 -42.15
CA PRO A 174 -41.32 -53.28 -43.40
C PRO A 174 -42.56 -52.55 -43.96
N LYS A 175 -43.76 -53.09 -43.72
CA LYS A 175 -45.03 -52.56 -44.27
C LYS A 175 -45.54 -51.27 -43.57
N ASN A 176 -44.97 -50.87 -42.43
CA ASN A 176 -45.45 -49.75 -41.62
C ASN A 176 -44.34 -48.74 -41.26
N SER A 177 -43.39 -48.53 -42.18
CA SER A 177 -42.19 -47.71 -41.95
C SER A 177 -42.48 -46.29 -41.49
N THR A 178 -43.51 -45.64 -42.04
CA THR A 178 -43.88 -44.26 -41.69
C THR A 178 -44.45 -44.19 -40.26
N LYS A 179 -45.22 -45.19 -39.82
CA LYS A 179 -45.69 -45.26 -38.43
C LYS A 179 -44.52 -45.44 -37.45
N CYS A 180 -43.50 -46.23 -37.80
CA CYS A 180 -42.32 -46.41 -36.97
C CYS A 180 -41.48 -45.14 -36.76
N PHE A 181 -41.47 -44.25 -37.76
CA PHE A 181 -40.84 -42.95 -37.61
C PHE A 181 -41.51 -42.15 -36.48
N TYR A 182 -42.85 -42.06 -36.47
CA TYR A 182 -43.56 -41.33 -35.42
C TYR A 182 -43.36 -41.92 -34.03
N TYR A 183 -43.23 -43.23 -33.90
CA TYR A 183 -42.91 -43.84 -32.60
C TYR A 183 -41.52 -43.40 -32.10
N SER A 184 -40.54 -43.31 -33.01
CA SER A 184 -39.19 -42.80 -32.67
C SER A 184 -39.23 -41.34 -32.23
N VAL A 185 -40.01 -40.51 -32.92
CA VAL A 185 -40.24 -39.10 -32.57
C VAL A 185 -40.92 -38.96 -31.20
N LEU A 186 -42.01 -39.71 -30.95
CA LEU A 186 -42.73 -39.67 -29.68
C LEU A 186 -41.88 -40.15 -28.50
N TYR A 187 -41.09 -41.21 -28.68
CA TYR A 187 -40.16 -41.69 -27.65
C TYR A 187 -39.07 -40.65 -27.36
N ALA A 188 -38.47 -40.06 -28.40
CA ALA A 188 -37.42 -39.06 -28.25
C ALA A 188 -37.89 -37.82 -27.48
N ILE A 189 -39.07 -37.28 -27.82
CA ILE A 189 -39.58 -36.05 -27.19
C ILE A 189 -40.33 -36.28 -25.88
N GLY A 190 -41.06 -37.39 -25.75
CA GLY A 190 -41.88 -37.70 -24.57
C GLY A 190 -41.07 -38.34 -23.44
N ILE A 191 -40.14 -39.23 -23.78
CA ILE A 191 -39.43 -40.08 -22.80
C ILE A 191 -37.97 -39.68 -22.61
N VAL A 192 -37.25 -39.45 -23.71
CA VAL A 192 -35.80 -39.21 -23.63
C VAL A 192 -35.46 -37.77 -23.26
N ASN A 193 -36.07 -36.79 -23.91
CA ASN A 193 -35.70 -35.39 -23.71
C ASN A 193 -36.23 -34.86 -22.36
N GLN A 194 -35.33 -34.29 -21.56
CA GLN A 194 -35.65 -33.78 -20.22
C GLN A 194 -36.62 -32.59 -20.21
N PHE A 195 -36.61 -31.74 -21.24
CA PHE A 195 -37.49 -30.57 -21.35
C PHE A 195 -38.91 -30.95 -21.79
N GLY A 196 -39.04 -32.05 -22.53
CA GLY A 196 -40.30 -32.65 -22.91
C GLY A 196 -41.02 -31.96 -24.09
N PRO A 197 -42.24 -32.42 -24.42
CA PRO A 197 -42.91 -32.04 -25.67
C PRO A 197 -43.50 -30.63 -25.70
N THR A 198 -43.62 -29.95 -24.56
CA THR A 198 -44.13 -28.58 -24.48
C THR A 198 -43.03 -27.52 -24.54
N ASP A 199 -41.76 -27.92 -24.52
CA ASP A 199 -40.65 -26.99 -24.71
C ASP A 199 -40.52 -26.60 -26.20
N PRO A 200 -40.57 -25.30 -26.55
CA PRO A 200 -40.55 -24.87 -27.95
C PRO A 200 -39.31 -25.31 -28.72
N VAL A 201 -38.13 -25.24 -28.10
CA VAL A 201 -36.85 -25.58 -28.75
C VAL A 201 -36.80 -27.09 -29.06
N THR A 202 -37.16 -27.90 -28.07
CA THR A 202 -37.19 -29.36 -28.18
C THR A 202 -38.21 -29.82 -29.22
N ALA A 203 -39.43 -29.27 -29.20
CA ALA A 203 -40.45 -29.57 -30.20
C ALA A 203 -40.08 -29.07 -31.60
N GLY A 204 -39.49 -27.87 -31.71
CA GLY A 204 -38.99 -27.35 -32.98
C GLY A 204 -37.96 -28.29 -33.63
N CYS A 205 -37.07 -28.86 -32.82
CA CYS A 205 -36.10 -29.85 -33.27
C CYS A 205 -36.72 -31.21 -33.58
N ILE A 206 -37.29 -31.90 -32.58
CA ILE A 206 -37.67 -33.32 -32.70
C ILE A 206 -38.94 -33.52 -33.55
N LEU A 207 -39.91 -32.61 -33.46
CA LEU A 207 -41.16 -32.66 -34.24
C LEU A 207 -41.05 -31.89 -35.58
N GLY A 208 -39.90 -31.27 -35.87
CA GLY A 208 -39.69 -30.47 -37.08
C GLY A 208 -40.66 -29.30 -37.21
N MET A 209 -41.06 -28.70 -36.09
CA MET A 209 -42.09 -27.66 -36.06
C MET A 209 -41.51 -26.26 -36.34
N ALA A 210 -42.14 -25.54 -37.26
CA ALA A 210 -41.92 -24.11 -37.41
C ALA A 210 -42.51 -23.37 -36.20
N LEU A 211 -41.69 -22.56 -35.51
CA LEU A 211 -42.13 -21.73 -34.39
C LEU A 211 -42.47 -20.32 -34.88
N SER A 212 -43.53 -19.73 -34.32
CA SER A 212 -43.91 -18.37 -34.65
C SER A 212 -42.84 -17.38 -34.19
N SER A 213 -42.19 -16.71 -35.14
CA SER A 213 -41.29 -15.60 -34.83
C SER A 213 -42.13 -14.42 -34.35
N LYS A 214 -42.29 -14.23 -33.03
CA LYS A 214 -42.87 -12.97 -32.53
C LYS A 214 -41.98 -11.81 -32.98
N GLY A 215 -42.47 -11.05 -33.95
CA GLY A 215 -41.83 -9.89 -34.53
C GLY A 215 -41.34 -8.90 -33.48
N SER A 216 -40.02 -8.85 -33.32
CA SER A 216 -39.29 -7.82 -32.60
C SER A 216 -39.44 -6.47 -33.32
N SER A 217 -40.49 -5.71 -33.02
CA SER A 217 -40.64 -4.32 -33.48
C SER A 217 -40.48 -3.28 -32.35
N ASN A 218 -40.96 -3.53 -31.13
CA ASN A 218 -40.80 -2.58 -30.01
C ASN A 218 -39.58 -2.82 -29.11
N ASN A 219 -39.00 -4.02 -29.08
CA ASN A 219 -37.79 -4.29 -28.28
C ASN A 219 -36.50 -3.77 -28.93
N ARG A 220 -36.42 -3.56 -30.25
CA ARG A 220 -35.20 -3.03 -30.89
C ARG A 220 -34.91 -1.56 -30.52
N LYS A 221 -35.93 -0.75 -30.20
CA LYS A 221 -35.72 0.64 -29.75
C LYS A 221 -35.28 0.70 -28.28
N ILE A 222 -35.91 -0.09 -27.40
CA ILE A 222 -35.53 -0.18 -25.98
C ILE A 222 -34.16 -0.85 -25.84
N LEU A 223 -33.86 -1.92 -26.58
CA LEU A 223 -32.56 -2.59 -26.55
C LEU A 223 -31.45 -1.69 -27.12
N LYS A 224 -31.69 -0.91 -28.18
CA LYS A 224 -30.74 0.12 -28.67
C LYS A 224 -30.55 1.26 -27.67
N LEU A 225 -31.60 1.71 -26.97
CA LEU A 225 -31.50 2.71 -25.90
C LEU A 225 -30.76 2.16 -24.67
N VAL A 226 -30.99 0.90 -24.30
CA VAL A 226 -30.31 0.22 -23.18
C VAL A 226 -28.85 -0.04 -23.54
N PHE A 227 -28.52 -0.57 -24.72
CA PHE A 227 -27.11 -0.71 -25.15
C PHE A 227 -26.43 0.66 -25.36
N GLY A 228 -27.16 1.69 -25.79
CA GLY A 228 -26.66 3.07 -25.87
C GLY A 228 -26.37 3.67 -24.50
N LEU A 229 -27.27 3.50 -23.53
CA LEU A 229 -27.09 3.93 -22.14
C LEU A 229 -25.99 3.13 -21.43
N LEU A 230 -25.95 1.80 -21.61
CA LEU A 230 -24.90 0.94 -21.04
C LEU A 230 -23.54 1.26 -21.65
N GLY A 231 -23.47 1.48 -22.97
CA GLY A 231 -22.27 1.91 -23.68
C GLY A 231 -21.81 3.31 -23.24
N ALA A 232 -22.74 4.24 -23.02
CA ALA A 232 -22.43 5.57 -22.47
C ALA A 232 -21.93 5.47 -21.02
N VAL A 233 -22.54 4.65 -20.17
CA VAL A 233 -22.09 4.42 -18.78
C VAL A 233 -20.70 3.78 -18.75
N VAL A 234 -20.45 2.75 -19.57
CA VAL A 234 -19.13 2.12 -19.69
C VAL A 234 -18.10 3.13 -20.24
N GLY A 235 -18.47 3.93 -21.23
CA GLY A 235 -17.64 5.00 -21.78
C GLY A 235 -17.29 6.06 -20.73
N VAL A 236 -18.25 6.48 -19.89
CA VAL A 236 -18.03 7.42 -18.79
C VAL A 236 -17.14 6.80 -17.71
N ILE A 237 -17.34 5.53 -17.36
CA ILE A 237 -16.48 4.81 -16.39
C ILE A 237 -15.05 4.70 -16.92
N LEU A 238 -14.87 4.30 -18.18
CA LEU A 238 -13.55 4.22 -18.82
C LEU A 238 -12.88 5.58 -18.88
N ALA A 239 -13.61 6.63 -19.29
CA ALA A 239 -13.10 8.00 -19.30
C ALA A 239 -12.72 8.46 -17.88
N PHE A 240 -13.53 8.15 -16.87
CA PHE A 240 -13.22 8.46 -15.47
C PHE A 240 -11.97 7.74 -14.99
N VAL A 241 -11.82 6.45 -15.28
CA VAL A 241 -10.60 5.68 -14.95
C VAL A 241 -9.38 6.26 -15.64
N LEU A 242 -9.48 6.56 -16.94
CA LEU A 242 -8.38 7.20 -17.70
C LEU A 242 -8.04 8.58 -17.15
N ILE A 243 -9.02 9.38 -16.74
CA ILE A 243 -8.81 10.68 -16.09
C ILE A 243 -8.12 10.49 -14.74
N VAL A 244 -8.53 9.52 -13.91
CA VAL A 244 -7.90 9.23 -12.62
C VAL A 244 -6.46 8.75 -12.82
N MET A 245 -6.23 7.83 -13.76
CA MET A 245 -4.88 7.37 -14.13
C MET A 245 -4.01 8.52 -14.63
N TYR A 246 -4.54 9.37 -15.52
CA TYR A 246 -3.85 10.55 -16.01
C TYR A 246 -3.55 11.56 -14.90
N ARG A 247 -4.52 11.84 -14.01
CA ARG A 247 -4.31 12.74 -12.86
C ARG A 247 -3.26 12.17 -11.90
N LYS A 248 -3.28 10.87 -11.62
CA LYS A 248 -2.28 10.19 -10.78
C LYS A 248 -0.89 10.24 -11.44
N TRP A 249 -0.80 9.93 -12.72
CA TRP A 249 0.45 9.97 -13.49
C TRP A 249 1.00 11.39 -13.59
N ASN A 250 0.16 12.38 -13.92
CA ASN A 250 0.56 13.79 -14.00
C ASN A 250 0.98 14.33 -12.61
N LYS A 251 0.29 13.93 -11.53
CA LYS A 251 0.70 14.26 -10.17
C LYS A 251 2.08 13.69 -9.85
N MET A 252 2.29 12.39 -10.07
CA MET A 252 3.60 11.75 -9.85
C MET A 252 4.71 12.37 -10.73
N ARG A 253 4.40 12.69 -11.99
CA ARG A 253 5.34 13.36 -12.90
C ARG A 253 5.73 14.75 -12.39
N ARG A 254 4.75 15.55 -11.94
CA ARG A 254 5.02 16.89 -11.38
C ARG A 254 5.83 16.81 -10.10
N GLU A 255 5.53 15.87 -9.21
CA GLU A 255 6.30 15.63 -7.98
C GLU A 255 7.75 15.22 -8.30
N ASN A 256 7.96 14.33 -9.27
CA ASN A 256 9.30 13.91 -9.71
C ASN A 256 10.08 15.05 -10.38
N LEU A 257 9.42 15.87 -11.20
CA LEU A 257 10.05 17.05 -11.82
C LEU A 257 10.44 18.09 -10.79
N TYR A 258 9.58 18.33 -9.79
CA TYR A 258 9.89 19.22 -8.68
C TYR A 258 11.05 18.68 -7.84
N HIS A 259 11.03 17.39 -7.48
CA HIS A 259 12.14 16.73 -6.79
C HIS A 259 13.45 16.90 -7.55
N ARG A 260 13.46 16.60 -8.85
CA ARG A 260 14.67 16.72 -9.70
C ARG A 260 15.13 18.17 -9.83
N SER A 261 14.23 19.13 -9.86
CA SER A 261 14.57 20.56 -9.86
C SER A 261 15.27 20.98 -8.57
N VAL A 262 14.74 20.59 -7.41
CA VAL A 262 15.36 20.85 -6.10
C VAL A 262 16.71 20.14 -5.98
N GLU A 263 16.76 18.87 -6.39
CA GLU A 263 17.99 18.07 -6.42
C GLU A 263 19.07 18.75 -7.26
N ASN A 264 18.76 19.11 -8.51
CA ASN A 264 19.72 19.76 -9.42
C ASN A 264 20.17 21.12 -8.89
N SER A 265 19.26 21.96 -8.37
CA SER A 265 19.60 23.28 -7.84
C SER A 265 20.67 23.20 -6.72
N VAL A 266 20.48 22.28 -5.77
CA VAL A 266 21.44 22.07 -4.67
C VAL A 266 22.68 21.33 -5.16
N ARG A 267 22.52 20.37 -6.07
CA ARG A 267 23.64 19.61 -6.63
C ARG A 267 24.61 20.51 -7.40
N ASP A 268 24.08 21.44 -8.18
CA ASP A 268 24.87 22.36 -9.01
C ASP A 268 25.62 23.39 -8.13
N SER A 269 25.06 23.79 -6.98
CA SER A 269 25.77 24.64 -6.01
C SER A 269 26.84 23.88 -5.22
N VAL A 270 26.60 22.59 -4.94
CA VAL A 270 27.43 21.78 -4.03
C VAL A 270 28.52 20.95 -4.71
N LEU A 271 28.28 20.30 -5.86
CA LEU A 271 29.24 19.32 -6.40
C LEU A 271 30.50 19.88 -7.09
N PRO A 272 30.54 21.08 -7.71
CA PRO A 272 31.69 21.48 -8.51
C PRO A 272 33.04 21.45 -7.78
N ASN A 273 33.04 21.62 -6.46
CA ASN A 273 34.25 21.94 -5.70
C ASN A 273 34.56 21.00 -4.51
N THR A 274 33.74 19.98 -4.26
CA THR A 274 33.65 19.40 -2.91
C THR A 274 34.19 17.98 -2.76
N GLY A 275 34.22 17.20 -3.84
CA GLY A 275 34.59 15.77 -3.79
C GLY A 275 33.60 14.90 -2.99
N ALA A 276 32.50 15.48 -2.52
CA ALA A 276 31.44 14.80 -1.76
C ALA A 276 30.54 14.01 -2.72
N LYS A 277 30.14 12.79 -2.34
CA LYS A 277 29.23 11.97 -3.15
C LYS A 277 27.79 12.50 -3.02
N TRP A 278 27.10 12.64 -4.16
CA TRP A 278 25.65 12.79 -4.16
C TRP A 278 24.99 11.42 -3.94
N PHE A 279 24.24 11.25 -2.85
CA PHE A 279 23.50 10.03 -2.56
C PHE A 279 22.04 10.17 -2.98
N HIS A 280 21.47 9.12 -3.57
CA HIS A 280 20.02 9.04 -3.72
C HIS A 280 19.35 8.65 -2.41
N ILE A 281 18.16 9.20 -2.14
CA ILE A 281 17.39 8.90 -0.93
C ILE A 281 17.13 7.40 -0.76
N SER A 282 16.92 6.67 -1.86
CA SER A 282 16.72 5.22 -1.85
C SER A 282 17.95 4.44 -1.35
N GLU A 283 19.16 4.95 -1.60
CA GLU A 283 20.40 4.37 -1.04
C GLU A 283 20.43 4.54 0.48
N LEU A 284 20.07 5.72 0.98
CA LEU A 284 20.05 6.03 2.41
C LEU A 284 18.93 5.28 3.13
N GLU A 285 17.74 5.18 2.52
CA GLU A 285 16.63 4.37 3.04
C GLU A 285 17.02 2.89 3.13
N LYS A 286 17.68 2.33 2.11
CA LYS A 286 18.16 0.95 2.17
C LYS A 286 19.21 0.78 3.27
N ALA A 287 20.16 1.70 3.35
CA ALA A 287 21.27 1.63 4.30
C ALA A 287 20.83 1.74 5.76
N THR A 288 19.81 2.56 6.04
CA THR A 288 19.31 2.85 7.39
C THR A 288 18.09 2.02 7.79
N ASN A 289 17.68 1.06 6.95
CA ASN A 289 16.43 0.30 7.11
C ASN A 289 15.21 1.24 7.25
N LYS A 290 15.03 2.13 6.26
CA LYS A 290 13.99 3.16 6.17
C LYS A 290 14.01 4.13 7.35
N PHE A 291 15.20 4.57 7.77
CA PHE A 291 15.38 5.44 8.93
C PHE A 291 14.74 4.86 10.19
N SER A 292 14.95 3.55 10.43
CA SER A 292 14.35 2.86 11.58
C SER A 292 14.84 3.46 12.89
N GLN A 293 13.93 3.59 13.86
CA GLN A 293 14.25 4.01 15.23
C GLN A 293 15.35 3.16 15.87
N LYS A 294 15.45 1.86 15.51
CA LYS A 294 16.52 0.96 15.99
C LYS A 294 17.92 1.37 15.56
N ASN A 295 18.02 2.12 14.46
CA ASN A 295 19.25 2.63 13.91
C ASN A 295 19.53 4.08 14.32
N MET A 296 18.65 4.71 15.11
CA MET A 296 18.89 6.05 15.62
C MET A 296 20.01 6.02 16.65
N ILE A 297 21.09 6.77 16.40
CA ILE A 297 22.27 6.84 17.28
C ILE A 297 22.42 8.20 17.97
N GLY A 298 21.65 9.21 17.56
CA GLY A 298 21.62 10.51 18.20
C GLY A 298 20.46 11.36 17.72
N GLN A 299 19.97 12.24 18.58
CA GLN A 299 18.95 13.24 18.27
C GLN A 299 19.31 14.53 19.01
N GLY A 300 19.34 15.64 18.29
CA GLY A 300 19.62 16.97 18.82
C GLY A 300 18.70 18.03 18.22
N GLY A 301 18.95 19.30 18.54
CA GLY A 301 18.18 20.42 17.97
C GLY A 301 18.30 20.52 16.45
N ASP A 302 19.46 20.14 15.91
CA ASP A 302 19.78 20.29 14.49
C ASP A 302 19.39 19.08 13.63
N GLY A 303 18.83 18.02 14.23
CA GLY A 303 18.45 16.82 13.48
C GLY A 303 18.52 15.50 14.22
N VAL A 304 18.37 14.42 13.46
CA VAL A 304 18.50 13.03 13.92
C VAL A 304 19.58 12.32 13.13
N VAL A 305 20.39 11.52 13.81
CA VAL A 305 21.48 10.75 13.21
C VAL A 305 21.15 9.26 13.26
N TYR A 306 21.22 8.61 12.10
CA TYR A 306 20.99 7.17 11.94
C TYR A 306 22.29 6.46 11.56
N LYS A 307 22.55 5.31 12.16
CA LYS A 307 23.54 4.35 11.68
C LYS A 307 23.01 3.67 10.41
N GLY A 308 23.85 3.56 9.39
CA GLY A 308 23.53 2.86 8.16
C GLY A 308 24.68 1.97 7.70
N THR A 309 24.34 1.00 6.84
CA THR A 309 25.32 0.18 6.12
C THR A 309 25.07 0.33 4.62
N LEU A 310 26.01 0.93 3.91
CA LEU A 310 25.91 1.08 2.46
C LEU A 310 26.03 -0.27 1.75
N SER A 311 25.71 -0.30 0.45
CA SER A 311 25.74 -1.54 -0.36
C SER A 311 27.12 -2.18 -0.46
N ASP A 312 28.19 -1.41 -0.29
CA ASP A 312 29.58 -1.86 -0.26
C ASP A 312 30.01 -2.37 1.12
N GLY A 313 29.12 -2.37 2.11
CA GLY A 313 29.40 -2.76 3.49
C GLY A 313 29.94 -1.62 4.37
N THR A 314 30.15 -0.41 3.82
CA THR A 314 30.66 0.71 4.60
C THR A 314 29.63 1.15 5.64
N LEU A 315 30.07 1.24 6.90
CA LEU A 315 29.26 1.80 7.97
C LEU A 315 29.28 3.34 7.92
N VAL A 316 28.09 3.93 7.92
CA VAL A 316 27.90 5.38 7.83
C VAL A 316 27.00 5.91 8.93
N ALA A 317 27.17 7.20 9.25
CA ALA A 317 26.22 7.99 10.02
C ALA A 317 25.49 8.94 9.07
N VAL A 318 24.16 8.86 9.04
CA VAL A 318 23.29 9.68 8.20
C VAL A 318 22.55 10.67 9.10
N LYS A 319 22.97 11.95 9.07
CA LYS A 319 22.32 13.05 9.80
C LYS A 319 21.22 13.62 8.92
N GLU A 320 19.97 13.43 9.31
CA GLU A 320 18.81 14.14 8.78
C GLU A 320 18.70 15.49 9.49
N ILE A 321 18.79 16.57 8.74
CA ILE A 321 18.71 17.93 9.27
C ILE A 321 17.23 18.31 9.39
N PHE A 322 16.84 18.78 10.56
CA PHE A 322 15.50 19.35 10.74
C PHE A 322 15.45 20.75 10.17
N ASP A 323 14.47 21.01 9.31
CA ASP A 323 14.23 22.32 8.76
C ASP A 323 12.96 22.90 9.38
N LEU A 324 13.10 23.96 10.18
CA LEU A 324 11.97 24.67 10.77
C LEU A 324 11.63 25.95 9.98
N GLU A 325 12.44 26.40 9.02
CA GLU A 325 12.27 27.70 8.35
C GLU A 325 12.64 27.72 6.84
N THR A 326 12.06 28.68 6.12
CA THR A 326 12.23 28.88 4.66
C THR A 326 13.66 29.16 4.18
N ARG A 327 14.64 29.36 5.09
CA ARG A 327 16.06 29.62 4.78
C ARG A 327 16.96 28.38 4.81
N GLY A 328 16.45 27.20 5.14
CA GLY A 328 17.27 25.99 5.34
C GLY A 328 18.05 25.49 4.11
N ASP A 329 17.71 25.91 2.89
CA ASP A 329 18.48 25.56 1.68
C ASP A 329 19.82 26.30 1.61
N GLU A 330 19.86 27.59 1.96
CA GLU A 330 21.10 28.39 1.93
C GLU A 330 22.06 27.95 3.04
N GLU A 331 21.54 27.72 4.24
CA GLU A 331 22.33 27.23 5.38
C GLU A 331 22.91 25.84 5.12
N PHE A 332 22.12 24.94 4.51
CA PHE A 332 22.61 23.63 4.10
C PHE A 332 23.69 23.72 3.02
N CYS A 333 23.46 24.51 1.96
CA CYS A 333 24.46 24.67 0.91
C CYS A 333 25.76 25.25 1.49
N TYR A 334 25.65 26.22 2.39
CA TYR A 334 26.79 26.81 3.08
C TYR A 334 27.53 25.81 3.97
N GLU A 335 26.82 24.97 4.75
CA GLU A 335 27.43 23.91 5.57
C GLU A 335 28.19 22.93 4.68
N VAL A 336 27.57 22.47 3.58
CA VAL A 336 28.21 21.55 2.64
C VAL A 336 29.43 22.19 1.96
N GLU A 337 29.33 23.47 1.60
CA GLU A 337 30.44 24.24 1.03
C GLU A 337 31.61 24.35 2.01
N ILE A 338 31.36 24.70 3.28
CA ILE A 338 32.41 24.76 4.31
C ILE A 338 33.05 23.40 4.50
N ILE A 339 32.25 22.37 4.81
CA ILE A 339 32.79 21.07 5.23
C ILE A 339 33.55 20.36 4.11
N SER A 340 33.23 20.69 2.86
CA SER A 340 33.96 20.18 1.70
C SER A 340 35.39 20.70 1.56
N LYS A 341 35.66 21.91 2.06
CA LYS A 341 37.01 22.52 2.09
C LYS A 341 37.90 21.85 3.13
N ILE A 342 37.31 21.06 4.04
CA ILE A 342 37.96 20.53 5.22
C ILE A 342 38.43 19.10 4.95
N LYS A 343 39.76 18.91 4.89
CA LYS A 343 40.37 17.59 4.73
C LYS A 343 41.53 17.42 5.71
N HIS A 344 41.20 16.90 6.89
CA HIS A 344 42.19 16.67 7.94
C HIS A 344 41.88 15.39 8.73
N ARG A 345 42.93 14.71 9.22
CA ARG A 345 42.77 13.42 9.93
C ARG A 345 41.97 13.52 11.23
N ASN A 346 42.02 14.69 11.89
CA ASN A 346 41.32 14.97 13.15
C ASN A 346 40.03 15.77 12.98
N LEU A 347 39.52 15.88 11.76
CA LEU A 347 38.22 16.48 11.46
C LEU A 347 37.36 15.43 10.74
N LEU A 348 36.07 15.38 11.05
CA LEU A 348 35.15 14.44 10.42
C LEU A 348 34.78 14.96 9.03
N ALA A 349 35.35 14.33 8.01
CA ALA A 349 35.10 14.71 6.61
C ALA A 349 33.68 14.30 6.17
N LEU A 350 33.03 15.16 5.40
CA LEU A 350 31.77 14.84 4.74
C LEU A 350 32.02 13.79 3.65
N ARG A 351 31.32 12.67 3.73
CA ARG A 351 31.36 11.63 2.69
C ARG A 351 30.46 11.99 1.52
N GLY A 352 29.32 12.59 1.82
CA GLY A 352 28.35 13.02 0.83
C GLY A 352 27.10 13.61 1.42
N CYS A 353 26.18 13.98 0.55
CA CYS A 353 24.91 14.57 0.95
C CYS A 353 23.77 14.07 0.07
N CYS A 354 22.54 14.30 0.52
CA CYS A 354 21.32 14.01 -0.22
C CYS A 354 20.29 15.09 0.09
N VAL A 355 19.61 15.58 -0.95
CA VAL A 355 18.41 16.41 -0.82
C VAL A 355 17.28 15.74 -1.56
N THR A 356 16.15 15.62 -0.89
CA THR A 356 14.91 15.05 -1.46
C THR A 356 13.75 15.97 -1.11
N SER A 357 12.77 16.06 -2.00
CA SER A 357 11.52 16.75 -1.69
C SER A 357 10.34 15.81 -1.89
N HIS A 358 9.45 15.74 -0.91
CA HIS A 358 8.25 14.91 -0.95
C HIS A 358 7.02 15.77 -0.64
N SER A 359 5.93 15.59 -1.38
CA SER A 359 4.71 16.42 -1.25
C SER A 359 4.08 16.39 0.15
N VAL A 360 4.34 15.32 0.92
CA VAL A 360 3.85 15.13 2.30
C VAL A 360 4.90 15.47 3.36
N LYS A 361 6.18 15.16 3.11
CA LYS A 361 7.26 15.27 4.11
C LYS A 361 8.10 16.54 3.97
N GLY A 362 7.75 17.41 3.01
CA GLY A 362 8.53 18.61 2.70
C GLY A 362 9.89 18.30 2.07
N LYS A 363 10.77 19.29 2.08
CA LYS A 363 12.18 19.14 1.73
C LYS A 363 12.92 18.49 2.90
N ARG A 364 13.72 17.46 2.62
CA ARG A 364 14.55 16.75 3.60
C ARG A 364 15.99 16.79 3.10
N ARG A 365 16.92 17.01 4.03
CA ARG A 365 18.34 17.16 3.75
C ARG A 365 19.13 16.23 4.64
N PHE A 366 20.12 15.58 4.04
CA PHE A 366 20.93 14.59 4.72
C PHE A 366 22.41 14.84 4.47
N LEU A 367 23.18 14.68 5.53
CA LEU A 367 24.64 14.62 5.49
C LEU A 367 25.08 13.20 5.85
N VAL A 368 26.05 12.70 5.11
CA VAL A 368 26.56 11.33 5.26
C VAL A 368 28.02 11.40 5.68
N TYR A 369 28.32 10.74 6.79
CA TYR A 369 29.65 10.66 7.39
C TYR A 369 30.06 9.21 7.59
N ASP A 370 31.36 8.96 7.77
CA ASP A 370 31.83 7.67 8.25
C ASP A 370 31.32 7.43 9.69
N TYR A 371 30.86 6.21 9.98
CA TYR A 371 30.40 5.87 11.32
C TYR A 371 31.56 5.78 12.31
N MET A 372 31.44 6.48 13.44
CA MET A 372 32.42 6.49 14.53
C MET A 372 32.00 5.47 15.60
N PRO A 373 32.63 4.28 15.65
CA PRO A 373 32.14 3.17 16.47
C PRO A 373 32.29 3.38 17.96
N ASN A 374 33.22 4.23 18.40
CA ASN A 374 33.43 4.56 19.80
C ASN A 374 32.60 5.78 20.26
N GLY A 375 31.70 6.28 19.42
CA GLY A 375 30.76 7.35 19.77
C GLY A 375 31.46 8.68 20.07
N SER A 376 30.80 9.52 20.90
CA SER A 376 31.32 10.83 21.29
C SER A 376 32.20 10.77 22.55
N LEU A 377 33.09 11.74 22.69
CA LEU A 377 33.92 11.93 23.89
C LEU A 377 33.03 12.11 25.13
N SER A 378 31.93 12.84 25.02
CA SER A 378 30.96 12.99 26.12
C SER A 378 30.40 11.65 26.60
N TYR A 379 30.12 10.71 25.68
CA TYR A 379 29.68 9.36 26.05
C TYR A 379 30.79 8.60 26.79
N GLN A 380 32.04 8.67 26.31
CA GLN A 380 33.18 8.00 26.94
C GLN A 380 33.56 8.57 28.32
N LEU A 381 33.31 9.86 28.56
CA LEU A 381 33.51 10.49 29.88
C LEU A 381 32.35 10.22 30.86
N SER A 382 31.23 9.71 30.39
CA SER A 382 30.06 9.46 31.24
C SER A 382 30.21 8.20 32.09
N ILE A 383 29.51 8.15 33.24
CA ILE A 383 29.47 6.97 34.13
C ILE A 383 29.01 5.69 33.39
N ASN A 384 28.17 5.85 32.37
CA ASN A 384 27.63 4.77 31.54
C ASN A 384 28.50 4.47 30.29
N GLY A 385 29.66 5.13 30.16
CA GLY A 385 30.57 4.95 29.04
C GLY A 385 31.20 3.56 29.05
N ALA A 386 31.33 2.94 27.87
CA ALA A 386 31.82 1.58 27.72
C ALA A 386 33.30 1.40 28.12
N ASN A 387 34.10 2.49 28.18
CA ASN A 387 35.50 2.47 28.56
C ASN A 387 35.85 3.72 29.39
N LYS A 388 36.38 3.56 30.61
CA LYS A 388 37.07 4.66 31.30
C LYS A 388 38.30 5.03 30.46
N LEU A 389 38.33 6.24 29.90
CA LEU A 389 39.47 6.69 29.09
C LEU A 389 40.73 6.75 29.95
N THR A 390 41.75 6.00 29.54
CA THR A 390 43.10 6.04 30.15
C THR A 390 43.78 7.39 29.91
N TRP A 391 44.75 7.74 30.73
CA TRP A 391 45.53 8.96 30.57
C TRP A 391 46.14 9.12 29.15
N PRO A 392 46.82 8.11 28.55
CA PRO A 392 47.34 8.23 27.19
C PRO A 392 46.26 8.50 26.14
N GLN A 393 45.05 7.95 26.30
CA GLN A 393 43.94 8.22 25.40
C GLN A 393 43.46 9.67 25.54
N ARG A 394 43.27 10.15 26.79
CA ARG A 394 42.88 11.54 27.07
C ARG A 394 43.87 12.53 26.48
N LYS A 395 45.17 12.32 26.72
CA LYS A 395 46.27 13.11 26.12
C LYS A 395 46.15 13.16 24.59
N ASN A 396 46.04 12.00 23.94
CA ASN A 396 45.96 11.92 22.49
C ASN A 396 44.72 12.59 21.91
N ILE A 397 43.56 12.46 22.57
CA ILE A 397 42.31 13.11 22.18
C ILE A 397 42.46 14.63 22.21
N ILE A 398 43.03 15.19 23.27
CA ILE A 398 43.28 16.63 23.40
C ILE A 398 44.20 17.14 22.28
N LEU A 399 45.29 16.42 22.01
CA LEU A 399 46.24 16.77 20.94
C LEU A 399 45.60 16.65 19.55
N ASP A 400 44.80 15.62 19.31
CA ASP A 400 44.07 15.42 18.06
C ASP A 400 43.10 16.58 17.79
N VAL A 401 42.35 17.02 18.80
CA VAL A 401 41.44 18.19 18.68
C VAL A 401 42.21 19.48 18.40
N ALA A 402 43.31 19.73 19.12
CA ALA A 402 44.16 20.90 18.89
C ALA A 402 44.72 20.94 17.46
N LYS A 403 45.16 19.79 16.93
CA LYS A 403 45.63 19.65 15.53
C LYS A 403 44.52 19.94 14.53
N GLY A 404 43.31 19.45 14.78
CA GLY A 404 42.14 19.77 13.96
C GLY A 404 41.83 21.27 13.93
N LEU A 405 41.84 21.92 15.08
CA LEU A 405 41.59 23.36 15.19
C LEU A 405 42.72 24.20 14.56
N ALA A 406 43.99 23.81 14.73
CA ALA A 406 45.11 24.48 14.10
C ALA A 406 44.99 24.50 12.57
N TYR A 407 44.57 23.37 11.98
CA TYR A 407 44.29 23.28 10.55
C TYR A 407 43.18 24.28 10.12
N LEU A 408 42.07 24.34 10.86
CA LEU A 408 40.95 25.25 10.54
C LEU A 408 41.33 26.73 10.63
N HIS A 409 42.12 27.10 11.64
CA HIS A 409 42.46 28.51 11.92
C HIS A 409 43.65 29.02 11.10
N TYR A 410 44.61 28.17 10.77
CA TYR A 410 45.89 28.62 10.20
C TYR A 410 46.19 28.05 8.81
N GLU A 411 45.82 26.80 8.53
CA GLU A 411 46.12 26.16 7.24
C GLU A 411 45.06 26.45 6.17
N ILE A 412 43.80 26.69 6.56
CA ILE A 412 42.76 27.16 5.65
C ILE A 412 42.74 28.70 5.58
N LYS A 413 42.64 29.23 4.36
CA LYS A 413 42.49 30.68 4.09
C LYS A 413 41.27 30.95 3.20
N PRO A 414 40.36 31.86 3.58
CA PRO A 414 40.21 32.47 4.91
C PRO A 414 39.94 31.43 6.02
N PRO A 415 40.30 31.72 7.29
CA PRO A 415 40.17 30.77 8.40
C PRO A 415 38.72 30.34 8.65
N ILE A 416 38.52 29.14 9.16
CA ILE A 416 37.20 28.61 9.52
C ILE A 416 37.09 28.54 11.05
N PHE A 417 36.05 29.13 11.61
CA PHE A 417 35.72 29.05 13.04
C PHE A 417 34.60 28.03 13.23
N HIS A 418 34.79 27.06 14.12
CA HIS A 418 33.87 25.95 14.33
C HIS A 418 32.62 26.36 15.12
N ARG A 419 32.77 27.22 16.15
CA ARG A 419 31.73 27.77 17.04
C ARG A 419 31.03 26.80 17.98
N ASP A 420 31.11 25.49 17.74
CA ASP A 420 30.48 24.48 18.60
C ASP A 420 31.44 23.36 19.03
N ILE A 421 32.63 23.74 19.51
CA ILE A 421 33.59 22.79 20.08
C ILE A 421 33.10 22.36 21.47
N LYS A 422 32.79 21.08 21.62
CA LYS A 422 32.32 20.46 22.86
C LYS A 422 32.53 18.95 22.83
N ALA A 423 32.50 18.31 23.99
CA ALA A 423 32.72 16.87 24.11
C ALA A 423 31.70 16.02 23.31
N THR A 424 30.48 16.49 23.06
CA THR A 424 29.50 15.74 22.23
C THR A 424 29.84 15.75 20.74
N ASN A 425 30.56 16.77 20.27
CA ASN A 425 30.94 16.96 18.87
C ASN A 425 32.35 16.45 18.57
N ILE A 426 33.03 15.84 19.54
CA ILE A 426 34.30 15.15 19.35
C ILE A 426 34.00 13.66 19.29
N LEU A 427 34.12 13.06 18.11
CA LEU A 427 33.83 11.66 17.89
C LEU A 427 35.11 10.83 17.84
N LEU A 428 35.01 9.55 18.21
CA LEU A 428 36.14 8.64 18.28
C LEU A 428 36.01 7.51 17.25
N ASP A 429 37.04 7.38 16.41
CA ASP A 429 37.11 6.30 15.45
C ASP A 429 37.46 4.95 16.11
N SER A 430 37.55 3.88 15.31
CA SER A 430 37.88 2.53 15.79
C SER A 430 39.21 2.42 16.55
N LYS A 431 40.13 3.37 16.39
CA LYS A 431 41.45 3.41 17.04
C LYS A 431 41.51 4.43 18.17
N MET A 432 40.37 4.93 18.64
CA MET A 432 40.26 5.97 19.67
C MET A 432 40.91 7.30 19.25
N LYS A 433 41.03 7.57 17.95
CA LYS A 433 41.48 8.87 17.44
C LYS A 433 40.32 9.85 17.39
N ALA A 434 40.58 11.08 17.83
CA ALA A 434 39.55 12.10 17.89
C ALA A 434 39.36 12.80 16.55
N LYS A 435 38.09 12.98 16.19
CA LYS A 435 37.63 13.75 15.04
C LYS A 435 36.60 14.78 15.50
N VAL A 436 36.88 16.06 15.28
CA VAL A 436 35.91 17.13 15.51
C VAL A 436 34.84 17.04 14.41
N ALA A 437 33.59 17.06 14.81
CA ALA A 437 32.41 16.90 13.97
C ALA A 437 31.42 18.06 14.19
N ASP A 438 30.39 18.09 13.35
CA ASP A 438 29.29 19.06 13.37
C ASP A 438 29.69 20.51 13.03
N PHE A 439 29.81 20.76 11.73
CA PHE A 439 30.16 22.07 11.18
C PHE A 439 28.94 22.93 10.85
N GLY A 440 27.73 22.56 11.31
CA GLY A 440 26.50 23.28 11.00
C GLY A 440 26.49 24.74 11.48
N LEU A 441 27.25 25.05 12.53
CA LEU A 441 27.42 26.42 13.02
C LEU A 441 28.65 27.12 12.45
N ALA A 442 29.54 26.41 11.75
CA ALA A 442 30.84 26.94 11.35
C ALA A 442 30.71 28.20 10.47
N LYS A 443 31.72 29.09 10.57
CA LYS A 443 31.79 30.32 9.78
C LYS A 443 33.18 30.51 9.23
N GLN A 444 33.25 30.88 7.96
CA GLN A 444 34.48 31.33 7.34
C GLN A 444 34.71 32.81 7.70
N GLY A 445 35.91 33.14 8.15
CA GLY A 445 36.34 34.52 8.42
C GLY A 445 36.59 35.31 7.15
N ASN A 446 36.90 36.60 7.32
CA ASN A 446 37.26 37.50 6.23
C ASN A 446 38.75 37.88 6.32
N GLU A 447 39.41 38.03 5.17
CA GLU A 447 40.80 38.49 5.15
C GLU A 447 40.91 39.93 5.69
N GLY A 448 41.91 40.18 6.54
CA GLY A 448 42.19 41.51 7.10
C GLY A 448 41.27 41.96 8.24
N GLN A 449 40.27 41.16 8.64
CA GLN A 449 39.42 41.48 9.80
C GLN A 449 39.90 40.77 11.07
N SER A 450 39.91 41.50 12.19
CA SER A 450 40.30 40.96 13.51
C SER A 450 39.21 40.13 14.17
N HIS A 451 37.95 40.33 13.78
CA HIS A 451 36.79 39.60 14.28
C HIS A 451 35.67 39.59 13.24
N LEU A 452 34.77 38.62 13.37
CA LEU A 452 33.52 38.55 12.63
C LEU A 452 32.35 38.86 13.57
N THR A 453 31.61 39.93 13.29
CA THR A 453 30.36 40.22 14.03
C THR A 453 29.24 39.35 13.48
N THR A 454 28.69 38.47 14.30
CA THR A 454 27.63 37.53 13.89
C THR A 454 26.67 37.21 15.03
N ARG A 455 25.48 36.71 14.70
CA ARG A 455 24.52 36.23 15.70
C ARG A 455 25.19 35.18 16.59
N VAL A 456 25.00 35.29 17.90
CA VAL A 456 25.49 34.32 18.87
C VAL A 456 24.80 32.98 18.62
N ALA A 457 25.60 31.93 18.42
CA ALA A 457 25.16 30.54 18.35
C ALA A 457 26.26 29.61 18.88
N GLY A 458 25.87 28.48 19.43
CA GLY A 458 26.76 27.52 20.08
C GLY A 458 26.17 27.05 21.41
N THR A 459 26.92 26.23 22.13
CA THR A 459 26.41 25.58 23.35
C THR A 459 26.75 26.37 24.61
N TYR A 460 25.73 26.64 25.44
CA TYR A 460 25.92 27.30 26.74
C TYR A 460 26.94 26.56 27.61
N GLY A 461 27.82 27.30 28.28
CA GLY A 461 28.96 26.77 29.03
C GLY A 461 30.26 26.65 28.22
N TYR A 462 30.18 26.52 26.89
CA TYR A 462 31.36 26.50 26.00
C TYR A 462 31.59 27.83 25.29
N LEU A 463 30.60 28.72 25.28
CA LEU A 463 30.67 30.03 24.61
C LEU A 463 31.67 30.95 25.31
N ALA A 464 32.55 31.55 24.50
CA ALA A 464 33.48 32.57 24.97
C ALA A 464 32.73 33.84 25.42
N PRO A 465 33.14 34.49 26.53
CA PRO A 465 32.42 35.65 27.07
C PRO A 465 32.24 36.82 26.09
N GLU A 466 33.28 37.19 25.35
CA GLU A 466 33.22 38.28 24.36
C GLU A 466 32.24 37.97 23.23
N TYR A 467 32.16 36.70 22.85
CA TYR A 467 31.29 36.27 21.77
C TYR A 467 29.83 36.24 22.26
N ALA A 468 29.60 35.72 23.47
CA ALA A 468 28.29 35.71 24.09
C ALA A 468 27.73 37.12 24.35
N LEU A 469 28.58 38.07 24.76
CA LEU A 469 28.19 39.44 25.10
C LEU A 469 28.05 40.36 23.89
N TYR A 470 28.98 40.26 22.94
CA TYR A 470 29.11 41.25 21.85
C TYR A 470 28.91 40.66 20.45
N GLY A 471 28.76 39.35 20.31
CA GLY A 471 28.69 38.68 19.01
C GLY A 471 30.01 38.73 18.22
N GLN A 472 31.12 39.05 18.89
CA GLN A 472 32.46 39.13 18.29
C GLN A 472 33.09 37.74 18.22
N LEU A 473 33.05 37.14 17.04
CA LEU A 473 33.62 35.82 16.79
C LEU A 473 35.07 35.93 16.30
N THR A 474 35.96 35.16 16.92
CA THR A 474 37.38 35.03 16.53
C THR A 474 37.84 33.58 16.63
N GLU A 475 39.05 33.27 16.18
CA GLU A 475 39.68 31.96 16.43
C GLU A 475 39.83 31.69 17.94
N LYS A 476 40.01 32.74 18.75
CA LYS A 476 40.10 32.64 20.21
C LYS A 476 38.78 32.23 20.87
N SER A 477 37.66 32.33 20.17
CA SER A 477 36.37 31.82 20.66
C SER A 477 36.36 30.28 20.66
N ASP A 478 36.89 29.65 19.59
CA ASP A 478 37.07 28.19 19.55
C ASP A 478 38.14 27.72 20.57
N VAL A 479 39.21 28.52 20.76
CA VAL A 479 40.24 28.22 21.78
C VAL A 479 39.64 28.19 23.19
N TYR A 480 38.72 29.11 23.49
CA TYR A 480 38.02 29.10 24.78
C TYR A 480 37.26 27.79 24.98
N SER A 481 36.43 27.41 24.00
CA SER A 481 35.68 26.15 24.04
C SER A 481 36.58 24.92 24.12
N PHE A 482 37.73 24.93 23.45
CA PHE A 482 38.76 23.89 23.58
C PHE A 482 39.34 23.79 24.99
N GLY A 483 39.59 24.93 25.64
CA GLY A 483 40.02 24.97 27.05
C GLY A 483 39.01 24.31 27.98
N ILE A 484 37.71 24.54 27.75
CA ILE A 484 36.63 23.86 28.49
C ILE A 484 36.70 22.34 28.27
N VAL A 485 36.86 21.88 27.03
CA VAL A 485 37.00 20.45 26.70
C VAL A 485 38.20 19.83 27.40
N ILE A 486 39.35 20.52 27.47
CA ILE A 486 40.51 20.03 28.24
C ILE A 486 40.12 19.82 29.70
N LEU A 487 39.47 20.79 30.33
CA LEU A 487 39.08 20.69 31.74
C LEU A 487 38.06 19.55 31.97
N GLU A 488 37.10 19.35 31.07
CA GLU A 488 36.19 18.19 31.14
C GLU A 488 36.94 16.87 31.01
N VAL A 489 37.87 16.77 30.06
CA VAL A 489 38.66 15.55 29.85
C VAL A 489 39.57 15.27 31.05
N MET A 490 40.18 16.28 31.65
CA MET A 490 41.10 16.08 32.78
C MET A 490 40.35 15.75 34.07
N SER A 491 39.18 16.35 34.30
CA SER A 491 38.43 16.20 35.55
C SER A 491 37.32 15.16 35.53
N GLY A 492 36.91 14.70 34.34
CA GLY A 492 35.73 13.85 34.18
C GLY A 492 34.42 14.55 34.53
N ARG A 493 34.45 15.85 34.87
CA ARG A 493 33.26 16.64 35.22
C ARG A 493 32.60 17.19 33.96
N LYS A 494 31.27 17.30 34.00
CA LYS A 494 30.50 18.01 32.98
C LYS A 494 30.54 19.52 33.24
N VAL A 495 30.51 20.32 32.17
CA VAL A 495 30.51 21.80 32.26
C VAL A 495 29.39 22.37 33.14
N LEU A 496 28.22 21.74 33.13
CA LEU A 496 27.04 22.14 33.91
C LEU A 496 26.65 20.99 34.86
N ASP A 497 27.37 20.86 35.97
CA ASP A 497 26.98 19.94 37.04
C ASP A 497 26.09 20.68 38.05
N THR A 498 24.78 20.60 37.83
CA THR A 498 23.76 21.24 38.69
C THR A 498 23.47 20.45 39.97
N MET A 499 24.10 19.29 40.17
CA MET A 499 23.64 18.35 41.20
C MET A 499 24.21 18.61 42.61
N ASN A 500 25.36 19.29 42.77
CA ASN A 500 26.09 19.25 44.06
C ASN A 500 26.75 20.55 44.56
N SER A 501 26.53 21.73 43.95
CA SER A 501 27.14 22.98 44.43
C SER A 501 26.40 24.21 43.87
N PRO A 502 26.45 25.41 44.49
CA PRO A 502 26.19 26.65 43.73
C PRO A 502 26.95 26.58 42.42
N VAL A 503 26.31 26.98 41.32
CA VAL A 503 26.76 26.78 39.93
C VAL A 503 28.12 27.48 39.71
N VAL A 504 29.20 26.82 40.09
CA VAL A 504 30.57 27.26 39.82
C VAL A 504 30.93 26.69 38.46
N LEU A 505 31.18 27.57 37.49
CA LEU A 505 31.66 27.18 36.17
C LEU A 505 32.95 26.35 36.34
N ILE A 506 33.11 25.30 35.53
CA ILE A 506 34.31 24.42 35.57
C ILE A 506 35.61 25.23 35.47
N THR A 507 35.56 26.36 34.76
CA THR A 507 36.65 27.31 34.65
C THR A 507 37.04 27.88 36.00
N ASP A 508 36.09 28.39 36.79
CA ASP A 508 36.35 29.13 38.03
C ASP A 508 36.83 28.19 39.13
N TRP A 509 36.23 27.00 39.19
CA TRP A 509 36.68 25.91 40.05
C TRP A 509 38.14 25.51 39.76
N ALA A 510 38.46 25.20 38.50
CA ALA A 510 39.80 24.78 38.11
C ALA A 510 40.86 25.88 38.33
N TRP A 511 40.53 27.14 38.04
CA TRP A 511 41.44 28.25 38.27
C TRP A 511 41.73 28.47 39.77
N THR A 512 40.72 28.35 40.62
CA THR A 512 40.87 28.50 42.08
C THR A 512 41.79 27.43 42.66
N LEU A 513 41.60 26.17 42.26
CA LEU A 513 42.47 25.07 42.68
C LEU A 513 43.90 25.25 42.16
N ALA A 514 44.07 25.67 40.90
CA ALA A 514 45.39 25.90 40.33
C ALA A 514 46.16 27.04 41.03
N LYS A 515 45.49 28.16 41.34
CA LYS A 515 46.13 29.29 42.06
C LYS A 515 46.48 28.98 43.51
N THR A 516 45.79 28.02 44.13
CA THR A 516 46.09 27.56 45.50
C THR A 516 47.09 26.40 45.53
N GLY A 517 47.64 25.99 44.38
CA GLY A 517 48.64 24.92 44.29
C GLY A 517 48.07 23.51 44.42
N LYS A 518 46.76 23.34 44.20
CA LYS A 518 45.99 22.09 44.35
C LYS A 518 45.53 21.54 43.00
N VAL A 519 46.43 21.53 42.00
CA VAL A 519 46.08 21.11 40.63
C VAL A 519 45.74 19.62 40.58
N ASP A 520 46.33 18.82 41.45
CA ASP A 520 46.09 17.39 41.60
C ASP A 520 44.63 17.04 41.95
N GLU A 521 43.93 17.94 42.67
CA GLU A 521 42.51 17.80 43.00
C GLU A 521 41.58 17.98 41.78
N ILE A 522 42.12 18.44 40.63
CA ILE A 522 41.35 18.60 39.40
C ILE A 522 41.25 17.27 38.64
N PHE A 523 42.21 16.35 38.82
CA PHE A 523 42.25 15.12 38.05
C PHE A 523 41.09 14.19 38.40
N ASP A 524 40.52 13.57 37.36
CA ASP A 524 39.60 12.45 37.51
C ASP A 524 40.30 11.30 38.23
N GLU A 525 39.66 10.78 39.28
CA GLU A 525 40.11 9.64 40.08
C GLU A 525 40.49 8.43 39.20
N ALA A 526 39.86 8.26 38.04
CA ALA A 526 40.16 7.17 37.13
C ALA A 526 41.55 7.25 36.48
N VAL A 527 42.18 8.43 36.42
CA VAL A 527 43.48 8.62 35.75
C VAL A 527 44.54 9.27 36.64
N LYS A 528 44.20 9.65 37.87
CA LYS A 528 45.07 10.37 38.81
C LYS A 528 46.43 9.71 38.98
N ASP A 529 46.47 8.38 39.02
CA ASP A 529 47.70 7.60 39.24
C ASP A 529 48.29 6.96 37.97
N GLU A 530 47.74 7.22 36.78
CA GLU A 530 48.19 6.59 35.53
C GLU A 530 49.33 7.34 34.82
N GLY A 531 49.47 8.65 35.07
CA GLY A 531 50.34 9.53 34.31
C GLY A 531 51.37 10.28 35.18
N PRO A 532 52.47 10.78 34.58
CA PRO A 532 53.36 11.68 35.30
C PRO A 532 52.62 12.97 35.66
N GLU A 533 52.47 13.22 36.94
CA GLU A 533 51.69 14.34 37.51
C GLU A 533 52.00 15.67 36.83
N LYS A 534 53.28 16.05 36.73
CA LYS A 534 53.71 17.30 36.07
C LYS A 534 53.24 17.43 34.62
N ILE A 535 53.14 16.32 33.88
CA ILE A 535 52.65 16.33 32.51
C ILE A 535 51.12 16.50 32.50
N MET A 536 50.41 15.89 33.45
CA MET A 536 48.96 16.06 33.58
C MET A 536 48.60 17.48 34.03
N GLU A 537 49.34 18.04 34.99
CA GLU A 537 49.21 19.43 35.45
C GLU A 537 49.34 20.41 34.28
N ARG A 538 50.34 20.16 33.42
CA ARG A 538 50.58 20.95 32.22
C ARG A 538 49.33 21.06 31.33
N PHE A 539 48.60 19.96 31.14
CA PHE A 539 47.37 19.97 30.34
C PHE A 539 46.28 20.81 31.01
N VAL A 540 46.10 20.69 32.33
CA VAL A 540 45.14 21.50 33.08
C VAL A 540 45.47 22.99 32.98
N LEU A 541 46.74 23.37 33.16
CA LEU A 541 47.19 24.76 33.06
C LEU A 541 46.94 25.36 31.67
N VAL A 542 47.21 24.60 30.59
CA VAL A 542 46.85 25.02 29.23
C VAL A 542 45.34 25.18 29.08
N GLY A 543 44.54 24.24 29.62
CA GLY A 543 43.08 24.33 29.62
C GLY A 543 42.58 25.62 30.27
N ILE A 544 43.14 25.99 31.43
CA ILE A 544 42.82 27.22 32.16
C ILE A 544 43.18 28.48 31.36
N LEU A 545 44.34 28.49 30.69
CA LEU A 545 44.78 29.59 29.83
C LEU A 545 43.92 29.74 28.59
N CYS A 546 43.60 28.63 27.91
CA CYS A 546 42.70 28.62 26.77
C CYS A 546 41.32 29.14 27.16
N ALA A 547 40.79 28.73 28.31
CA ALA A 547 39.49 29.17 28.83
C ALA A 547 39.55 30.48 29.65
N HIS A 548 40.53 31.35 29.39
CA HIS A 548 40.63 32.63 30.11
C HIS A 548 39.52 33.61 29.66
N ALA A 549 38.93 34.38 30.59
CA ALA A 549 37.85 35.31 30.25
C ALA A 549 38.29 36.42 29.26
N MET A 550 39.51 36.96 29.46
CA MET A 550 40.09 37.96 28.55
C MET A 550 40.74 37.31 27.32
N VAL A 551 40.29 37.73 26.13
CA VAL A 551 40.76 37.22 24.83
C VAL A 551 42.27 37.37 24.63
N ALA A 552 42.83 38.51 25.02
CA ALA A 552 44.25 38.83 24.85
C ALA A 552 45.19 37.89 25.64
N LEU A 553 44.69 37.27 26.70
CA LEU A 553 45.44 36.35 27.54
C LEU A 553 45.31 34.88 27.10
N ARG A 554 44.40 34.58 26.17
CA ARG A 554 44.30 33.23 25.59
C ARG A 554 45.44 33.04 24.60
N PRO A 555 46.12 31.89 24.60
CA PRO A 555 47.04 31.56 23.52
C PRO A 555 46.27 31.38 22.20
N THR A 556 46.98 31.40 21.08
CA THR A 556 46.51 30.80 19.83
C THR A 556 46.45 29.27 19.98
N ILE A 557 45.66 28.58 19.14
CA ILE A 557 45.66 27.11 19.20
C ILE A 557 47.02 26.50 18.83
N ALA A 558 47.81 27.17 17.98
CA ALA A 558 49.15 26.74 17.64
C ALA A 558 50.12 26.84 18.83
N GLU A 559 50.04 27.92 19.62
CA GLU A 559 50.80 28.06 20.88
C GLU A 559 50.31 27.05 21.92
N ALA A 560 49.00 26.87 22.06
CA ALA A 560 48.43 25.86 22.95
C ALA A 560 48.91 24.45 22.61
N LEU A 561 48.98 24.10 21.32
CA LEU A 561 49.50 22.81 20.88
C LEU A 561 50.98 22.63 21.24
N LYS A 562 51.83 23.63 20.99
CA LYS A 562 53.24 23.60 21.42
C LYS A 562 53.40 23.49 22.93
N MET A 563 52.55 24.17 23.70
CA MET A 563 52.49 23.99 25.15
C MET A 563 52.11 22.54 25.48
N LEU A 564 51.06 21.97 24.90
CA LEU A 564 50.67 20.59 25.20
C LEU A 564 51.73 19.55 24.82
N GLU A 565 52.48 19.78 23.75
CA GLU A 565 53.55 18.90 23.26
C GLU A 565 54.85 19.01 24.08
N GLY A 566 55.04 20.11 24.82
CA GLY A 566 56.23 20.33 25.65
C GLY A 566 57.27 21.26 25.04
N ASP A 567 56.99 21.83 23.87
CA ASP A 567 57.95 22.61 23.08
C ASP A 567 58.20 24.02 23.62
N ILE A 568 57.20 24.60 24.32
CA ILE A 568 57.29 25.95 24.93
C ILE A 568 56.75 25.93 26.34
N ASP A 569 57.37 26.65 27.28
CA ASP A 569 56.88 26.70 28.66
C ASP A 569 55.51 27.39 28.79
N ILE A 570 54.78 27.02 29.85
CA ILE A 570 53.50 27.63 30.18
C ILE A 570 53.79 28.94 30.94
N PRO A 571 53.21 30.08 30.52
CA PRO A 571 53.35 31.33 31.27
C PRO A 571 52.65 31.22 32.63
N ASN A 572 53.07 32.04 33.58
CA ASN A 572 52.37 32.13 34.86
C ASN A 572 50.89 32.44 34.66
N LEU A 573 50.02 31.73 35.39
CA LEU A 573 48.57 31.89 35.26
C LEU A 573 48.15 33.34 35.56
N PRO A 574 47.56 34.05 34.59
CA PRO A 574 47.08 35.41 34.81
C PRO A 574 45.89 35.41 35.77
N ASP A 575 45.69 36.57 36.40
CA ASP A 575 44.53 36.79 37.26
C ASP A 575 43.25 36.92 36.44
N ARG A 576 42.17 36.33 36.96
CA ARG A 576 40.87 36.42 36.31
C ARG A 576 40.07 37.63 36.78
N PRO A 577 39.32 38.29 35.88
CA PRO A 577 38.33 39.26 36.28
C PRO A 577 37.32 38.60 37.22
N VAL A 578 37.00 39.30 38.31
CA VAL A 578 36.01 38.84 39.27
C VAL A 578 34.64 38.73 38.56
N PRO A 579 33.93 37.58 38.65
CA PRO A 579 32.62 37.41 38.02
C PRO A 579 31.63 38.49 38.49
N LEU A 580 30.74 38.96 37.60
CA LEU A 580 29.75 40.01 37.93
C LEU A 580 28.80 39.62 39.07
N GLY A 581 28.64 38.31 39.34
CA GLY A 581 27.84 37.79 40.46
C GLY A 581 28.61 37.62 41.78
N HIS A 582 29.89 38.01 41.83
CA HIS A 582 30.71 37.86 43.03
C HIS A 582 30.24 38.82 44.14
N GLU A 583 30.24 38.35 45.39
CA GLU A 583 29.73 39.10 46.55
C GLU A 583 30.37 40.49 46.72
N SER A 584 31.61 40.67 46.26
CA SER A 584 32.31 41.97 46.26
C SER A 584 31.63 43.04 45.40
N PHE A 585 30.91 42.66 44.33
CA PHE A 585 30.09 43.59 43.52
C PHE A 585 28.72 43.87 44.14
N GLN A 586 28.14 42.92 44.88
CA GLN A 586 26.92 43.15 45.66
C GLN A 586 27.17 44.09 46.85
N SER A 587 28.34 43.95 47.50
CA SER A 587 28.76 44.82 48.60
C SER A 587 28.96 46.28 48.17
N SER A 588 29.50 46.52 46.97
CA SER A 588 29.75 47.86 46.44
C SER A 588 28.48 48.59 45.95
N LEU A 589 27.44 47.85 45.53
CA LEU A 589 26.11 48.42 45.28
C LEU A 589 25.35 48.79 46.56
N LEU A 590 25.58 48.06 47.66
CA LEU A 590 24.97 48.34 48.96
C LEU A 590 25.73 49.42 49.76
N GLN A 591 27.04 49.59 49.54
CA GLN A 591 27.85 50.62 50.21
C GLN A 591 27.85 51.98 49.48
N GLY A 592 27.34 52.06 48.25
CA GLY A 592 27.20 53.32 47.49
C GLY A 592 26.01 54.22 47.88
N SER A 593 25.06 53.72 48.67
CA SER A 593 23.82 54.43 49.05
C SER A 593 23.92 55.20 50.37
N GLY A 594 25.08 55.80 50.65
CA GLY A 594 25.38 56.42 51.94
C GLY A 594 25.79 57.89 51.87
N ARG A 595 25.09 58.73 51.09
CA ARG A 595 25.12 60.20 51.27
C ARG A 595 23.95 60.86 50.54
N THR A 596 22.89 61.12 51.29
CA THR A 596 21.76 61.97 50.91
C THR A 596 22.17 63.45 50.92
N THR A 597 21.96 64.14 49.80
CA THR A 597 21.54 65.55 49.78
C THR A 597 20.50 65.72 48.66
N PRO A 598 19.38 66.42 48.92
CA PRO A 598 18.23 66.44 48.01
C PRO A 598 18.36 67.54 46.96
N TYR A 599 18.12 67.20 45.69
CA TYR A 599 17.71 68.18 44.68
C TYR A 599 16.53 67.62 43.90
N THR A 600 15.42 68.35 44.02
CA THR A 600 14.15 68.23 43.31
C THR A 600 14.32 68.38 41.79
N SER A 601 13.64 67.58 40.98
CA SER A 601 12.61 68.06 40.05
C SER A 601 12.05 66.97 39.12
N PHE A 602 10.71 66.86 39.16
CA PHE A 602 9.77 66.65 38.06
C PHE A 602 10.03 65.55 37.02
N TYR A 603 9.18 64.52 37.00
CA TYR A 603 8.35 64.23 35.83
C TYR A 603 7.00 63.65 36.25
N SER A 604 5.96 64.29 35.70
CA SER A 604 4.54 64.06 35.94
C SER A 604 4.06 62.78 35.27
N THR A 605 3.25 62.01 35.98
CA THR A 605 2.47 60.88 35.48
C THR A 605 1.24 61.36 34.72
N SER A 606 1.02 60.84 33.51
CA SER A 606 -0.31 60.81 32.89
C SER A 606 -0.55 59.44 32.23
N ASN A 607 -1.32 58.62 32.92
CA ASN A 607 -2.05 57.49 32.34
C ASN A 607 -3.30 58.03 31.64
N ILE A 608 -3.54 57.68 30.37
CA ILE A 608 -4.90 57.55 29.83
C ILE A 608 -4.96 56.34 28.86
N SER A 609 -6.02 55.57 29.08
CA SER A 609 -6.43 54.28 28.54
C SER A 609 -7.08 54.31 27.15
N THR A 610 -6.97 53.19 26.43
CA THR A 610 -7.93 52.53 25.51
C THR A 610 -8.74 53.36 24.51
N ILE A 611 -8.59 53.04 23.21
CA ILE A 611 -9.72 53.02 22.25
C ILE A 611 -9.61 51.79 21.32
N SER A 612 -10.70 51.03 21.30
CA SER A 612 -11.09 50.00 20.34
C SER A 612 -12.15 50.60 19.39
N ARG A 613 -12.36 49.93 18.23
CA ARG A 613 -13.44 50.04 17.21
C ARG A 613 -13.00 50.79 15.94
N ASN A 614 -13.27 50.32 14.72
CA ASN A 614 -14.24 49.34 14.19
C ASN A 614 -13.60 48.46 13.13
#